data_AF-A0A8E0FQV6-F1
#
_entry.id   AF-A0A8E0FQV6-F1
#
_cell.length_a   1.000
_cell.length_b   1.000
_cell.length_c   1.000
_cell.angle_alpha   90.00
_cell.angle_beta   90.00
_cell.angle_gamma   90.00
#
_symmetry.space_group_name_H-M   'P 1'
#
loop_
_entity.id
_entity.type
_entity.pdbx_description
1 polymer ?
#
loop_
_entity_poly.entity_id
_entity_poly.type
_entity_poly.pdbx_seq_one_letter_code
_entity_poly.pdbx_strand_id
1 'polypeptide(L)'
;MNHRDELPLAKVSEVDEAKRQWLQGMRHPVDTVTEPEPAEILAEFIRQHSAAGQLVARAVFLSPPYSVAEEELSVLLESIKQNGDYADIACMTGSQDDYYYSTQAMSENYAAMSLQVVEQDICRAIAHAVRFECQTYPRPYKVAMLMQAPYYFQEAQIEAAIAAMDVAPEYADIRQVESSTAVLYLFSERFMTYGKAYGLCEWFEVEQFQNP
;
A
#
# COMPACT_ATOMS: atom_id res chain seq x y z
N MET A 1 13.15 -4.81 -90.22
CA MET A 1 13.39 -5.88 -89.25
C MET A 1 13.31 -5.29 -87.85
N ASN A 2 12.23 -5.52 -87.10
CA ASN A 2 12.17 -5.26 -85.65
C ASN A 2 12.21 -6.62 -84.96
N HIS A 3 13.37 -7.01 -84.44
CA HIS A 3 13.50 -8.16 -83.56
C HIS A 3 13.07 -7.74 -82.16
N ARG A 4 12.01 -8.37 -81.64
CA ARG A 4 11.62 -8.30 -80.23
C ARG A 4 12.56 -9.21 -79.45
N ASP A 5 13.35 -8.64 -78.55
CA ASP A 5 14.06 -9.39 -77.51
C ASP A 5 13.06 -9.73 -76.40
N GLU A 6 12.58 -10.98 -76.38
CA GLU A 6 11.90 -11.56 -75.21
C GLU A 6 12.98 -12.05 -74.23
N LEU A 7 13.12 -11.34 -73.11
CA LEU A 7 13.95 -11.79 -71.98
C LEU A 7 13.29 -13.01 -71.31
N PRO A 8 14.05 -14.04 -70.89
CA PRO A 8 13.48 -15.24 -70.31
C PRO A 8 12.93 -14.95 -68.90
N LEU A 9 11.67 -15.33 -68.65
CA LEU A 9 11.12 -15.41 -67.30
C LEU A 9 11.94 -16.41 -66.49
N ALA A 10 12.67 -15.91 -65.49
CA ALA A 10 13.41 -16.73 -64.55
C ALA A 10 12.44 -17.68 -63.82
N LYS A 11 12.64 -18.99 -63.99
CA LYS A 11 11.88 -20.01 -63.25
C LYS A 11 12.21 -19.86 -61.77
N VAL A 12 11.18 -19.60 -60.96
CA VAL A 12 11.28 -19.58 -59.49
C VAL A 12 11.76 -20.97 -59.05
N SER A 13 12.79 -21.02 -58.21
CA SER A 13 13.35 -22.29 -57.77
C SER A 13 12.44 -22.97 -56.74
N GLU A 14 12.38 -24.30 -56.72
CA GLU A 14 11.61 -25.07 -55.72
C GLU A 14 11.99 -24.71 -54.26
N VAL A 15 13.23 -24.26 -54.05
CA VAL A 15 13.75 -23.80 -52.76
C VAL A 15 13.07 -22.49 -52.32
N ASP A 16 12.70 -21.61 -53.26
CA ASP A 16 11.97 -20.38 -52.98
C ASP A 16 10.49 -20.65 -52.67
N GLU A 17 9.88 -21.65 -53.30
CA GLU A 17 8.50 -22.07 -52.98
C GLU A 17 8.42 -22.73 -51.61
N ALA A 18 9.37 -23.62 -51.29
CA ALA A 18 9.46 -24.23 -49.96
C ALA A 18 9.68 -23.19 -48.86
N LYS A 19 10.54 -22.18 -49.10
CA LYS A 19 10.71 -21.04 -48.17
C LYS A 19 9.44 -20.22 -48.02
N ARG A 20 8.70 -19.96 -49.10
CA ARG A 20 7.42 -19.23 -49.03
C ARG A 20 6.35 -20.00 -48.28
N GLN A 21 6.25 -21.30 -48.50
CA GLN A 21 5.31 -22.16 -47.78
C GLN A 21 5.69 -22.28 -46.30
N TRP A 22 6.98 -22.36 -45.98
CA TRP A 22 7.47 -22.33 -44.60
C TRP A 22 7.16 -21.00 -43.90
N LEU A 23 7.35 -19.86 -44.58
CA LEU A 23 6.99 -18.53 -44.07
C LEU A 23 5.48 -18.33 -43.90
N GLN A 24 4.66 -18.95 -44.77
CA GLN A 24 3.20 -18.92 -44.66
C GLN A 24 2.70 -19.83 -43.52
N GLY A 25 3.32 -21.00 -43.32
CA GLY A 25 3.03 -21.92 -42.23
C GLY A 25 3.48 -21.41 -40.85
N MET A 26 4.44 -20.47 -40.81
CA MET A 26 4.87 -19.80 -39.58
C MET A 26 3.99 -18.63 -39.16
N ARG A 27 3.01 -18.20 -39.97
CA ARG A 27 1.95 -17.30 -39.52
C ARG A 27 1.03 -18.08 -38.58
N HIS A 28 1.49 -18.24 -37.34
CA HIS A 28 0.61 -18.51 -36.23
C HIS A 28 -0.45 -17.39 -36.21
N PRO A 29 -1.70 -17.69 -35.79
CA PRO A 29 -2.62 -16.62 -35.45
C PRO A 29 -1.86 -15.75 -34.44
N VAL A 30 -1.71 -14.46 -34.74
CA VAL A 30 -1.27 -13.52 -33.73
C VAL A 30 -2.35 -13.63 -32.67
N ASP A 31 -2.02 -14.25 -31.52
CA ASP A 31 -2.86 -14.19 -30.34
C ASP A 31 -3.20 -12.71 -30.18
N THR A 32 -4.49 -12.39 -30.28
CA THR A 32 -4.95 -11.04 -30.08
C THR A 32 -4.71 -10.76 -28.60
N VAL A 33 -3.58 -10.13 -28.29
CA VAL A 33 -3.33 -9.57 -26.97
C VAL A 33 -4.39 -8.49 -26.81
N THR A 34 -5.50 -8.82 -26.18
CA THR A 34 -6.49 -7.84 -25.76
C THR A 34 -5.77 -6.89 -24.82
N GLU A 35 -5.71 -5.62 -25.17
CA GLU A 35 -5.16 -4.61 -24.27
C GLU A 35 -6.02 -4.57 -23.01
N PRO A 36 -5.42 -4.61 -21.80
CA PRO A 36 -6.18 -4.61 -20.57
C PRO A 36 -6.96 -3.30 -20.44
N GLU A 37 -8.19 -3.40 -19.94
CA GLU A 37 -9.05 -2.23 -19.73
C GLU A 37 -8.42 -1.29 -18.68
N PRO A 38 -8.60 0.04 -18.78
CA PRO A 38 -7.97 0.98 -17.85
C PRO A 38 -8.25 0.71 -16.36
N ALA A 39 -9.45 0.23 -16.04
CA ALA A 39 -9.84 -0.15 -14.68
C ALA A 39 -9.04 -1.37 -14.18
N GLU A 40 -8.75 -2.34 -15.05
CA GLU A 40 -7.92 -3.50 -14.73
C GLU A 40 -6.48 -3.08 -14.46
N ILE A 41 -5.91 -2.20 -15.30
CA ILE A 41 -4.56 -1.64 -15.10
C ILE A 41 -4.46 -0.94 -13.75
N LEU A 42 -5.46 -0.11 -13.42
CA LEU A 42 -5.50 0.66 -12.18
C LEU A 42 -5.62 -0.25 -10.95
N ALA A 43 -6.52 -1.24 -10.99
CA ALA A 43 -6.69 -2.21 -9.91
C ALA A 43 -5.43 -3.06 -9.70
N GLU A 44 -4.80 -3.51 -10.79
CA GLU A 44 -3.58 -4.30 -10.73
C GLU A 44 -2.39 -3.50 -10.18
N PHE A 45 -2.27 -2.22 -10.56
CA PHE A 45 -1.30 -1.31 -9.96
C PHE A 45 -1.49 -1.20 -8.44
N ILE A 46 -2.74 -1.02 -7.97
CA ILE A 46 -3.05 -0.97 -6.54
C ILE A 46 -2.70 -2.28 -5.84
N ARG A 47 -3.01 -3.44 -6.44
CA ARG A 47 -2.68 -4.76 -5.90
C ARG A 47 -1.18 -4.97 -5.75
N GLN A 48 -0.39 -4.60 -6.76
CA GLN A 48 1.07 -4.73 -6.73
C GLN A 48 1.69 -3.87 -5.62
N HIS A 49 1.26 -2.62 -5.49
CA HIS A 49 1.70 -1.75 -4.40
C HIS A 49 1.27 -2.28 -3.02
N SER A 50 0.05 -2.81 -2.91
CA SER A 50 -0.43 -3.39 -1.66
C SER A 50 0.37 -4.62 -1.25
N ALA A 51 0.76 -5.47 -2.21
CA ALA A 51 1.66 -6.61 -1.98
C ALA A 51 3.06 -6.19 -1.53
N ALA A 52 3.49 -4.98 -1.89
CA ALA A 52 4.72 -4.36 -1.40
C ALA A 52 4.54 -3.61 -0.07
N GLY A 53 3.36 -3.63 0.54
CA GLY A 53 3.05 -2.92 1.79
C GLY A 53 2.81 -1.42 1.62
N GLN A 54 2.52 -0.96 0.40
CA GLN A 54 2.36 0.45 0.06
C GLN A 54 0.91 0.81 -0.26
N LEU A 55 0.51 2.01 0.17
CA LEU A 55 -0.75 2.63 -0.27
C LEU A 55 -0.53 3.37 -1.59
N VAL A 56 -1.58 3.48 -2.39
CA VAL A 56 -1.57 4.27 -3.62
C VAL A 56 -2.41 5.52 -3.42
N ALA A 57 -1.76 6.69 -3.40
CA ALA A 57 -2.46 7.97 -3.32
C ALA A 57 -3.15 8.28 -4.66
N ARG A 58 -4.35 8.85 -4.64
CA ARG A 58 -5.07 9.30 -5.84
C ARG A 58 -4.21 10.23 -6.70
N ALA A 59 -3.47 11.14 -6.07
CA ALA A 59 -2.61 12.12 -6.75
C ALA A 59 -1.50 11.51 -7.62
N VAL A 60 -1.13 10.23 -7.39
CA VAL A 60 -0.16 9.52 -8.24
C VAL A 60 -0.64 9.48 -9.68
N PHE A 61 -1.93 9.26 -9.93
CA PHE A 61 -2.49 9.15 -11.28
C PHE A 61 -2.69 10.50 -11.95
N LEU A 62 -2.91 11.56 -11.15
CA LEU A 62 -3.11 12.93 -11.64
C LEU A 62 -1.80 13.61 -12.06
N SER A 63 -0.67 13.10 -11.58
CA SER A 63 0.65 13.68 -11.81
C SER A 63 1.42 12.92 -12.89
N PRO A 64 2.45 13.53 -13.51
CA PRO A 64 3.38 12.79 -14.37
C PRO A 64 4.00 11.59 -13.63
N PRO A 65 4.20 10.45 -14.31
CA PRO A 65 4.09 10.24 -15.75
C PRO A 65 2.67 9.96 -16.27
N TYR A 66 1.68 9.75 -15.39
CA TYR A 66 0.35 9.29 -15.79
C TYR A 66 -0.55 10.43 -16.28
N SER A 67 -0.64 11.52 -15.53
CA SER A 67 -1.41 12.73 -15.89
C SER A 67 -2.85 12.45 -16.36
N VAL A 68 -3.54 11.49 -15.73
CA VAL A 68 -4.95 11.18 -15.99
C VAL A 68 -5.80 12.37 -15.58
N ALA A 69 -6.81 12.73 -16.40
CA ALA A 69 -7.72 13.82 -16.05
C ALA A 69 -8.56 13.46 -14.81
N GLU A 70 -8.84 14.45 -13.96
CA GLU A 70 -9.57 14.28 -12.69
C GLU A 70 -10.94 13.61 -12.90
N GLU A 71 -11.68 14.02 -13.93
CA GLU A 71 -13.00 13.49 -14.26
C GLU A 71 -12.92 12.04 -14.72
N GLU A 72 -11.91 11.70 -15.53
CA GLU A 72 -11.68 10.35 -16.03
C GLU A 72 -11.28 9.41 -14.89
N LEU A 73 -10.34 9.82 -14.04
CA LEU A 73 -9.91 9.05 -12.87
C LEU A 73 -11.08 8.81 -11.90
N SER A 74 -11.94 9.82 -11.71
CA SER A 74 -13.13 9.70 -10.87
C SER A 74 -14.10 8.64 -11.41
N VAL A 75 -14.35 8.64 -12.73
CA VAL A 75 -15.19 7.63 -13.37
C VAL A 75 -14.58 6.24 -13.24
N LEU A 76 -13.27 6.09 -13.46
CA LEU A 76 -12.58 4.81 -13.33
C LEU A 76 -12.68 4.24 -11.90
N LEU A 77 -12.40 5.05 -10.88
CA LEU A 77 -12.44 4.60 -9.48
C LEU A 77 -13.86 4.28 -9.02
N GLU A 78 -14.87 5.03 -9.48
CA GLU A 78 -16.26 4.69 -9.20
C GLU A 78 -16.67 3.40 -9.92
N SER A 79 -16.19 3.16 -11.15
CA SER A 79 -16.43 1.90 -11.87
C SER A 79 -15.80 0.69 -11.16
N ILE A 80 -14.58 0.87 -10.61
CA ILE A 80 -13.90 -0.15 -9.79
C ILE A 80 -14.75 -0.44 -8.56
N LYS A 81 -15.20 0.59 -7.84
CA LYS A 81 -15.99 0.45 -6.62
C LYS A 81 -17.32 -0.27 -6.84
N GLN A 82 -17.95 -0.09 -7.99
CA GLN A 82 -19.25 -0.69 -8.33
C GLN A 82 -19.14 -2.09 -8.93
N ASN A 83 -17.98 -2.47 -9.45
CA ASN A 83 -17.77 -3.78 -10.06
C ASN A 83 -17.25 -4.80 -9.03
N GLY A 84 -17.98 -5.91 -8.87
CA GLY A 84 -17.62 -7.00 -7.96
C GLY A 84 -16.28 -7.68 -8.26
N ASP A 85 -15.78 -7.59 -9.50
CA ASP A 85 -14.46 -8.14 -9.89
C ASP A 85 -13.29 -7.41 -9.19
N TYR A 86 -13.55 -6.23 -8.62
CA TYR A 86 -12.57 -5.43 -7.87
C TYR A 86 -12.99 -5.20 -6.41
N ALA A 87 -13.83 -6.09 -5.86
CA ALA A 87 -14.31 -5.99 -4.48
C ALA A 87 -13.18 -5.97 -3.43
N ASP A 88 -11.97 -6.38 -3.80
CA ASP A 88 -10.80 -6.31 -2.94
C ASP A 88 -10.19 -4.91 -2.82
N ILE A 89 -10.46 -4.00 -3.76
CA ILE A 89 -9.90 -2.65 -3.77
C ILE A 89 -10.68 -1.76 -2.80
N ALA A 90 -10.01 -1.35 -1.73
CA ALA A 90 -10.53 -0.48 -0.70
C ALA A 90 -9.96 0.94 -0.82
N CYS A 91 -10.69 1.91 -0.26
CA CYS A 91 -10.31 3.32 -0.20
C CYS A 91 -10.33 3.82 1.24
N MET A 92 -9.33 4.63 1.60
CA MET A 92 -9.26 5.37 2.86
C MET A 92 -9.10 6.86 2.57
N THR A 93 -9.98 7.68 3.12
CA THR A 93 -9.85 9.14 3.04
C THR A 93 -8.90 9.62 4.12
N GLY A 94 -7.76 10.15 3.69
CA GLY A 94 -6.78 10.83 4.52
C GLY A 94 -7.11 12.31 4.71
N SER A 95 -6.22 13.02 5.41
CA SER A 95 -6.25 14.48 5.53
C SER A 95 -5.70 15.19 4.30
N GLN A 96 -4.82 14.53 3.52
CA GLN A 96 -4.15 15.07 2.34
C GLN A 96 -4.72 14.54 1.03
N ASP A 97 -5.09 13.25 1.00
CA ASP A 97 -5.55 12.58 -0.22
C ASP A 97 -6.46 11.38 0.10
N ASP A 98 -7.06 10.80 -0.93
CA ASP A 98 -7.64 9.46 -0.88
C ASP A 98 -6.57 8.41 -1.22
N TYR A 99 -6.54 7.32 -0.47
CA TYR A 99 -5.56 6.26 -0.59
C TYR A 99 -6.21 4.91 -0.85
N TYR A 100 -5.68 4.19 -1.83
CA TYR A 100 -6.20 2.92 -2.29
C TYR A 100 -5.25 1.76 -1.94
N TYR A 101 -5.84 0.62 -1.60
CA TYR A 101 -5.11 -0.63 -1.35
C TYR A 101 -5.99 -1.84 -1.66
N SER A 102 -5.38 -3.00 -1.83
CA SER A 102 -6.06 -4.28 -1.98
C SER A 102 -6.07 -5.05 -0.66
N THR A 103 -7.27 -5.43 -0.24
CA THR A 103 -7.52 -6.27 0.94
C THR A 103 -7.03 -7.71 0.77
N GLN A 104 -6.62 -8.13 -0.44
CA GLN A 104 -6.00 -9.44 -0.66
C GLN A 104 -4.60 -9.54 -0.06
N ALA A 105 -3.86 -8.42 -0.03
CA ALA A 105 -2.46 -8.39 0.40
C ALA A 105 -2.23 -7.53 1.66
N MET A 106 -3.13 -6.60 1.96
CA MET A 106 -2.99 -5.66 3.06
C MET A 106 -4.24 -5.64 3.94
N SER A 107 -4.06 -5.80 5.26
CA SER A 107 -5.16 -5.68 6.21
C SER A 107 -5.55 -4.22 6.42
N GLU A 108 -6.81 -3.99 6.79
CA GLU A 108 -7.32 -2.65 7.11
C GLU A 108 -6.49 -1.95 8.19
N ASN A 109 -6.07 -2.68 9.24
CA ASN A 109 -5.22 -2.10 10.27
C ASN A 109 -3.84 -1.70 9.74
N TYR A 110 -3.23 -2.52 8.88
CA TYR A 110 -1.94 -2.17 8.28
C TYR A 110 -2.08 -0.95 7.37
N ALA A 111 -3.14 -0.88 6.56
CA ALA A 111 -3.46 0.28 5.74
C ALA A 111 -3.64 1.56 6.59
N ALA A 112 -4.36 1.46 7.70
CA ALA A 112 -4.54 2.56 8.63
C ALA A 112 -3.22 3.05 9.25
N MET A 113 -2.32 2.14 9.62
CA MET A 113 -0.98 2.48 10.11
C MET A 113 -0.15 3.16 9.01
N SER A 114 -0.11 2.58 7.81
CA SER A 114 0.62 3.13 6.66
C SER A 114 0.13 4.51 6.25
N LEU A 115 -1.17 4.77 6.33
CA LEU A 115 -1.75 6.08 6.02
C LEU A 115 -1.13 7.19 6.88
N GLN A 116 -1.00 6.94 8.19
CA GLN A 116 -0.44 7.94 9.11
C GLN A 116 1.03 8.26 8.79
N VAL A 117 1.77 7.27 8.29
CA VAL A 117 3.17 7.43 7.88
C VAL A 117 3.26 8.22 6.59
N VAL A 118 2.41 7.92 5.61
CA VAL A 118 2.38 8.62 4.32
C VAL A 118 1.99 10.09 4.49
N GLU A 119 1.04 10.40 5.38
CA GLU A 119 0.65 11.78 5.68
C GLU A 119 1.57 12.49 6.68
N GLN A 120 2.56 11.80 7.23
CA GLN A 120 3.50 12.31 8.24
C GLN A 120 2.82 12.90 9.50
N ASP A 121 1.61 12.44 9.83
CA ASP A 121 0.91 12.84 11.05
C ASP A 121 1.29 11.91 12.20
N ILE A 122 2.43 12.22 12.82
CA ILE A 122 3.03 11.38 13.87
C ILE A 122 2.14 11.31 15.12
N CYS A 123 1.51 12.41 15.51
CA CYS A 123 0.61 12.44 16.66
C CYS A 123 -0.58 11.50 16.46
N ARG A 124 -1.20 11.54 15.28
CA ARG A 124 -2.30 10.65 14.92
C ARG A 124 -1.83 9.20 14.76
N ALA A 125 -0.63 8.96 14.21
CA ALA A 125 -0.01 7.63 14.16
C ALA A 125 0.12 7.01 15.54
N ILE A 126 0.70 7.75 16.50
CA ILE A 126 0.87 7.31 17.88
C ILE A 126 -0.49 7.03 18.52
N ALA A 127 -1.43 7.97 18.43
CA ALA A 127 -2.74 7.81 19.03
C ALA A 127 -3.49 6.60 18.44
N HIS A 128 -3.40 6.38 17.12
CA HIS A 128 -4.01 5.22 16.46
C HIS A 128 -3.40 3.90 16.98
N ALA A 129 -2.06 3.79 16.98
CA ALA A 129 -1.35 2.60 17.45
C ALA A 129 -1.72 2.26 18.90
N VAL A 130 -1.68 3.26 19.78
CA VAL A 130 -1.95 3.09 21.21
C VAL A 130 -3.41 2.68 21.45
N ARG A 131 -4.37 3.36 20.81
CA ARG A 131 -5.80 3.04 20.96
C ARG A 131 -6.11 1.65 20.43
N PHE A 132 -5.59 1.29 19.26
CA PHE A 132 -5.76 -0.04 18.68
C PHE A 132 -5.22 -1.13 19.60
N GLU A 133 -4.02 -0.96 20.15
CA GLU A 133 -3.37 -1.96 21.01
C GLU A 133 -4.07 -2.12 22.37
N CYS A 134 -4.54 -1.00 22.95
CA CYS A 134 -5.32 -1.02 24.18
C CYS A 134 -6.72 -1.62 23.98
N GLN A 135 -7.36 -1.40 22.82
CA GLN A 135 -8.71 -1.89 22.54
C GLN A 135 -8.72 -3.35 22.07
N THR A 136 -7.79 -3.73 21.19
CA THR A 136 -7.79 -5.02 20.48
C THR A 136 -7.00 -6.09 21.22
N TYR A 137 -5.84 -5.76 21.79
CA TYR A 137 -4.96 -6.70 22.50
C TYR A 137 -4.83 -6.44 24.01
N PRO A 138 -5.74 -5.65 24.59
CA PRO A 138 -5.65 -5.06 25.93
C PRO A 138 -4.27 -4.86 26.55
N ARG A 139 -3.29 -4.33 25.81
CA ARG A 139 -1.91 -4.08 26.26
C ARG A 139 -1.44 -2.64 26.00
N PRO A 140 -0.52 -2.09 26.82
CA PRO A 140 0.12 -0.81 26.52
C PRO A 140 1.07 -0.97 25.32
N TYR A 141 1.35 0.14 24.64
CA TYR A 141 2.17 0.19 23.43
C TYR A 141 3.61 0.63 23.74
N LYS A 142 4.60 -0.18 23.35
CA LYS A 142 6.02 0.14 23.55
C LYS A 142 6.46 1.23 22.58
N VAL A 143 6.96 2.36 23.08
CA VAL A 143 7.31 3.53 22.23
C VAL A 143 8.37 3.18 21.18
N ALA A 144 9.35 2.33 21.53
CA ALA A 144 10.38 1.89 20.60
C ALA A 144 9.86 1.17 19.34
N MET A 145 8.61 0.67 19.36
CA MET A 145 7.99 0.04 18.17
C MET A 145 7.65 1.06 17.07
N LEU A 146 7.55 2.36 17.39
CA LEU A 146 7.35 3.44 16.41
C LEU A 146 8.58 3.67 15.52
N MET A 147 9.74 3.14 15.90
CA MET A 147 10.95 3.18 15.08
C MET A 147 11.05 1.98 14.11
N GLN A 148 10.17 1.00 14.27
CA GLN A 148 10.10 -0.20 13.44
C GLN A 148 9.07 -0.02 12.32
N ALA A 149 9.02 -0.98 11.41
CA ALA A 149 7.97 -1.05 10.39
C ALA A 149 6.58 -1.08 11.04
N PRO A 150 5.56 -0.40 10.47
CA PRO A 150 5.61 0.41 9.25
C PRO A 150 6.02 1.88 9.46
N TYR A 151 6.31 2.30 10.70
CA TYR A 151 6.42 3.72 11.07
C TYR A 151 7.76 4.36 10.75
N TYR A 152 8.87 3.72 11.13
CA TYR A 152 10.23 4.22 10.92
C TYR A 152 10.48 5.68 11.40
N PHE A 153 9.73 6.14 12.40
CA PHE A 153 9.92 7.47 12.96
C PHE A 153 11.25 7.56 13.71
N GLN A 154 11.87 8.74 13.68
CA GLN A 154 13.06 9.02 14.46
C GLN A 154 12.68 9.32 15.92
N GLU A 155 13.56 8.98 16.86
CA GLU A 155 13.36 9.21 18.30
C GLU A 155 12.96 10.65 18.61
N ALA A 156 13.69 11.63 18.07
CA ALA A 156 13.38 13.05 18.25
C ALA A 156 11.99 13.46 17.70
N GLN A 157 11.51 12.80 16.65
CA GLN A 157 10.17 13.06 16.11
C GLN A 157 9.09 12.50 17.03
N ILE A 158 9.32 11.31 17.60
CA ILE A 158 8.41 10.67 18.55
C ILE A 158 8.32 11.51 19.83
N GLU A 159 9.45 11.95 20.38
CA GLU A 159 9.49 12.81 21.57
C GLU A 159 8.73 14.13 21.34
N ALA A 160 8.99 14.79 20.21
CA ALA A 160 8.29 16.02 19.85
C ALA A 160 6.78 15.81 19.69
N ALA A 161 6.36 14.69 19.09
CA ALA A 161 4.95 14.35 18.94
C ALA A 161 4.29 14.08 20.30
N ILE A 162 4.92 13.29 21.18
CA ILE A 162 4.40 13.04 22.54
C ILE A 162 4.25 14.34 23.32
N ALA A 163 5.23 15.25 23.23
CA ALA A 163 5.15 16.56 23.87
C ALA A 163 4.01 17.42 23.30
N ALA A 164 3.79 17.39 21.98
CA ALA A 164 2.69 18.09 21.34
C ALA A 164 1.32 17.50 21.74
N MET A 165 1.23 16.17 21.87
CA MET A 165 0.01 15.47 22.27
C MET A 165 -0.44 15.83 23.69
N ASP A 166 0.49 16.14 24.61
CA ASP A 166 0.18 16.43 26.02
C ASP A 166 -0.67 17.71 26.20
N VAL A 167 -0.60 18.64 25.25
CA VAL A 167 -1.37 19.90 25.26
C VAL A 167 -2.56 19.91 24.30
N ALA A 168 -2.72 18.85 23.49
CA ALA A 168 -3.74 18.75 22.46
C ALA A 168 -4.96 17.94 22.97
N PRO A 169 -6.14 18.57 23.13
CA PRO A 169 -7.30 17.93 23.76
C PRO A 169 -7.76 16.62 23.12
N GLU A 170 -7.57 16.47 21.81
CA GLU A 170 -7.92 15.28 21.03
C GLU A 170 -7.10 14.03 21.41
N TYR A 171 -5.95 14.21 22.08
CA TYR A 171 -5.06 13.15 22.54
C TYR A 171 -5.02 13.02 24.07
N ALA A 172 -5.90 13.71 24.80
CA ALA A 172 -5.91 13.76 26.27
C ALA A 172 -6.09 12.38 26.95
N ASP A 173 -6.56 11.37 26.21
CA ASP A 173 -6.64 9.98 26.69
C ASP A 173 -5.32 9.22 26.64
N ILE A 174 -4.33 9.69 25.88
CA ILE A 174 -3.04 8.99 25.72
C ILE A 174 -2.12 9.37 26.88
N ARG A 175 -1.68 8.38 27.63
CA ARG A 175 -0.84 8.54 28.83
C ARG A 175 0.42 7.69 28.75
N GLN A 176 1.45 8.16 29.44
CA GLN A 176 2.72 7.47 29.58
C GLN A 176 2.71 6.53 30.79
N VAL A 177 3.40 5.41 30.65
CA VAL A 177 3.77 4.52 31.75
C VAL A 177 5.18 3.98 31.47
N GLU A 178 5.99 3.84 32.51
CA GLU A 178 7.38 3.44 32.38
C GLU A 178 7.66 2.23 33.26
N SER A 179 8.48 1.30 32.76
CA SER A 179 8.93 0.17 33.56
C SER A 179 9.98 0.59 34.60
N SER A 180 10.26 -0.27 35.57
CA SER A 180 11.36 -0.12 36.52
C SER A 180 12.75 -0.14 35.88
N THR A 181 12.85 -0.55 34.61
CA THR A 181 14.06 -0.50 33.76
C THR A 181 14.09 0.72 32.82
N ALA A 182 13.22 1.70 33.05
CA ALA A 182 13.10 2.94 32.28
C ALA A 182 12.66 2.75 30.82
N VAL A 183 11.85 1.73 30.53
CA VAL A 183 11.30 1.52 29.19
C VAL A 183 9.94 2.18 29.07
N LEU A 184 9.83 3.13 28.14
CA LEU A 184 8.61 3.92 27.95
C LEU A 184 7.54 3.18 27.14
N TYR A 185 6.33 3.23 27.67
CA TYR A 185 5.10 2.75 27.07
C TYR A 185 4.03 3.85 27.06
N LEU A 186 3.07 3.71 26.15
CA LEU A 186 1.88 4.55 26.06
C LEU A 186 0.62 3.70 26.19
N PHE A 187 -0.43 4.25 26.79
CA PHE A 187 -1.74 3.61 26.86
C PHE A 187 -2.86 4.64 26.70
N SER A 188 -4.05 4.19 26.30
CA SER A 188 -5.24 5.05 26.24
C SER A 188 -6.14 4.79 27.44
N GLU A 189 -6.41 5.82 28.24
CA GLU A 189 -7.32 5.78 29.39
C GLU A 189 -8.77 5.46 29.00
N ARG A 190 -9.12 5.56 27.71
CA ARG A 190 -10.43 5.12 27.20
C ARG A 190 -10.63 3.61 27.30
N PHE A 191 -9.54 2.84 27.26
CA PHE A 191 -9.57 1.38 27.11
C PHE A 191 -8.78 0.65 28.20
N MET A 192 -7.89 1.34 28.93
CA MET A 192 -6.99 0.73 29.90
C MET A 192 -6.75 1.65 31.10
N THR A 193 -6.78 1.08 32.31
CA THR A 193 -6.41 1.79 33.54
C THR A 193 -4.89 1.84 33.70
N TYR A 194 -4.38 2.88 34.38
CA TYR A 194 -2.97 2.99 34.70
C TYR A 194 -2.40 1.74 35.39
N GLY A 195 -3.09 1.20 36.40
CA GLY A 195 -2.61 0.01 37.12
C GLY A 195 -2.46 -1.22 36.23
N LYS A 196 -3.35 -1.41 35.26
CA LYS A 196 -3.24 -2.48 34.26
C LYS A 196 -2.08 -2.22 33.29
N ALA A 197 -1.95 -0.98 32.81
CA ALA A 197 -0.86 -0.59 31.92
C ALA A 197 0.51 -0.80 32.58
N TYR A 198 0.66 -0.34 33.82
CA TYR A 198 1.89 -0.50 34.61
C TYR A 198 2.22 -1.97 34.86
N GLY A 199 1.25 -2.77 35.32
CA GLY A 199 1.49 -4.20 35.57
C GLY A 199 1.93 -4.97 34.32
N LEU A 200 1.35 -4.67 33.15
CA LEU A 200 1.77 -5.28 31.88
C LEU A 200 3.14 -4.76 31.42
N CYS A 201 3.41 -3.47 31.58
CA CYS A 201 4.70 -2.86 31.27
C CYS A 201 5.83 -3.50 32.09
N GLU A 202 5.65 -3.63 33.41
CA GLU A 202 6.59 -4.35 34.30
C GLU A 202 6.77 -5.79 33.87
N TRP A 203 5.66 -6.49 33.58
CA TRP A 203 5.72 -7.90 33.21
C TRP A 203 6.50 -8.12 31.90
N PHE A 204 6.26 -7.30 30.87
CA PHE A 204 6.96 -7.40 29.58
C PHE A 204 8.45 -7.05 29.69
N GLU A 205 8.85 -6.13 30.55
CA GLU A 205 10.24 -5.67 30.58
C GLU A 205 11.09 -6.36 31.65
N VAL A 206 10.47 -6.94 32.67
CA VAL A 206 11.17 -7.48 33.85
C VAL A 206 10.72 -8.89 34.20
N GLU A 207 9.44 -9.07 34.56
CA GLU A 207 9.01 -10.30 35.25
C GLU A 207 9.04 -11.53 34.33
N GLN A 208 8.70 -11.41 33.05
CA GLN A 208 8.69 -12.56 32.12
C GLN A 208 10.08 -13.20 31.94
N PHE A 209 11.15 -12.40 32.07
CA PHE A 209 12.52 -12.90 31.96
C PHE A 209 13.00 -13.53 33.27
N GLN A 210 12.35 -13.20 34.39
CA GLN A 210 12.63 -13.77 35.71
C GLN A 210 11.83 -15.04 35.99
N ASN A 211 10.69 -15.23 35.32
CA ASN A 211 9.82 -16.42 35.37
C ASN A 211 9.45 -16.88 33.94
N PRO A 212 10.36 -17.59 33.23
CA PRO A 212 10.11 -18.09 31.87
C PRO A 212 9.13 -19.27 31.82
#